data_AF-A0A6A8ARB4-F1
#
_entry.id   AF-A0A6A8ARB4-F1
#
_cell.length_a   1.000
_cell.length_b   1.000
_cell.length_c   1.000
_cell.angle_alpha   90.00
_cell.angle_beta   90.00
_cell.angle_gamma   90.00
#
_symmetry.space_group_name_H-M   'P 1'
#
loop_
_entity.id
_entity.type
_entity.pdbx_description
1 polymer ?
#
loop_
_entity_poly.entity_id
_entity_poly.type
_entity_poly.pdbx_seq_one_letter_code
_entity_poly.pdbx_strand_id
1 'polypeptide(L)' 'MPICEICGMEAIKVTECSQCESKFCDECGDLKRKLCYDCVGWEDEADNESDDDVDNWNDGWDSSEPN' A
#
# COMPACT_ATOMS: atom_id res chain seq x y z
N MET A 1 -6.08 -5.93 -30.54
CA MET A 1 -5.44 -6.27 -29.26
C MET A 1 -5.62 -5.06 -28.34
N PRO A 2 -5.90 -5.23 -27.04
CA PRO A 2 -5.97 -4.09 -26.14
C PRO A 2 -4.61 -3.41 -26.00
N ILE A 3 -4.62 -2.11 -25.72
CA ILE A 3 -3.40 -1.31 -25.48
C ILE A 3 -3.31 -1.07 -23.98
N CYS A 4 -2.11 -1.25 -23.43
CA CYS A 4 -1.83 -0.89 -22.04
C CYS A 4 -1.73 0.64 -21.93
N GLU A 5 -2.53 1.24 -21.06
CA GLU A 5 -2.56 2.69 -20.82
C GLU A 5 -1.37 3.18 -19.98
N ILE A 6 -0.62 2.25 -19.37
CA ILE A 6 0.58 2.55 -18.57
C ILE A 6 1.83 2.65 -19.46
N CYS A 7 2.10 1.64 -20.28
CA CYS A 7 3.31 1.58 -21.12
C CYS A 7 3.07 1.92 -22.59
N GLY A 8 1.81 2.05 -23.02
CA GLY A 8 1.44 2.37 -24.41
C GLY A 8 1.64 1.23 -25.41
N MET A 9 1.99 0.03 -24.95
CA MET A 9 2.22 -1.14 -25.82
C MET A 9 0.96 -1.98 -26.00
N GLU A 10 0.86 -2.65 -27.15
CA GLU A 10 -0.18 -3.66 -27.38
C GLU A 10 0.05 -4.88 -26.49
N ALA A 11 -0.99 -5.33 -25.81
CA ALA A 11 -0.94 -6.49 -24.93
C ALA A 11 -1.99 -7.53 -25.34
N ILE A 12 -1.73 -8.80 -25.00
CA ILE A 12 -2.69 -9.89 -25.23
C ILE A 12 -3.90 -9.72 -24.30
N LYS A 13 -3.66 -9.24 -23.08
CA LYS A 13 -4.65 -9.01 -22.06
C LYS A 13 -4.31 -7.75 -21.29
N VAL A 14 -5.35 -7.01 -20.91
CA VAL A 14 -5.25 -5.89 -19.97
C VAL A 14 -6.20 -6.13 -18.81
N THR A 15 -5.82 -5.64 -17.64
CA THR A 15 -6.60 -5.68 -16.41
C THR A 15 -6.90 -4.24 -16.01
N GLU A 16 -8.12 -4.00 -15.52
CA GLU A 16 -8.53 -2.67 -15.05
C GLU A 16 -8.10 -2.48 -13.59
N CYS A 17 -7.44 -1.36 -13.32
CA CYS A 17 -7.03 -0.99 -11.97
C CYS A 17 -8.25 -0.65 -11.11
N SER A 18 -8.33 -1.22 -9.90
CA SER A 18 -9.48 -1.00 -9.01
C SER A 18 -9.48 0.38 -8.33
N GLN A 19 -8.36 1.11 -8.40
CA GLN A 19 -8.18 2.45 -7.81
C GLN A 19 -8.39 3.58 -8.84
N CYS A 20 -7.74 3.47 -10.01
CA CYS A 20 -7.68 4.53 -11.01
C CYS A 20 -8.36 4.18 -12.34
N GLU A 21 -9.00 3.00 -12.43
CA GLU A 21 -9.75 2.52 -13.61
C GLU A 21 -8.93 2.41 -14.90
N SER A 22 -7.60 2.56 -14.82
CA SER A 22 -6.69 2.46 -15.97
C SER A 22 -6.43 0.99 -16.35
N LYS A 23 -6.29 0.72 -17.64
CA LYS A 23 -6.03 -0.63 -18.17
C LYS A 23 -4.53 -0.91 -18.29
N PHE A 24 -4.04 -1.87 -17.52
CA PHE A 24 -2.62 -2.23 -17.48
C PHE A 24 -2.38 -3.68 -17.96
N CYS A 25 -1.22 -3.96 -18.56
CA CYS A 25 -0.80 -5.33 -18.90
C CYS A 25 -0.24 -6.05 -17.68
N ASP A 26 -0.09 -7.37 -17.77
CA ASP A 26 0.49 -8.24 -16.72
C ASP A 26 1.90 -7.82 -16.25
N GLU A 27 2.64 -7.08 -17.07
CA GLU A 27 3.95 -6.54 -16.70
C GLU A 27 3.89 -5.17 -16.01
N CYS A 28 2.76 -4.44 -16.07
CA CYS A 28 2.62 -3.06 -15.60
C CYS A 28 1.76 -2.90 -14.33
N GLY A 29 1.45 -4.00 -13.65
CA GLY A 29 0.72 -4.00 -12.40
C GLY A 29 0.55 -5.39 -11.82
N ASP A 30 -0.06 -5.47 -10.64
CA ASP A 30 -0.29 -6.71 -9.93
C ASP A 30 -1.68 -7.28 -10.26
N LEU A 31 -1.72 -8.44 -10.93
CA LEU A 31 -2.95 -9.13 -11.30
C LEU A 31 -3.72 -9.71 -10.10
N LYS A 32 -3.05 -10.02 -8.99
CA LYS A 32 -3.69 -10.53 -7.78
C LYS A 32 -4.41 -9.41 -7.05
N ARG A 33 -3.77 -8.25 -6.94
CA ARG A 33 -4.35 -7.05 -6.30
C ARG A 33 -5.24 -6.24 -7.25
N LYS A 34 -5.15 -6.47 -8.58
CA LYS A 34 -5.82 -5.68 -9.63
C LYS A 34 -5.47 -4.18 -9.53
N LEU A 35 -4.19 -3.91 -9.36
CA LEU A 35 -3.66 -2.55 -9.21
C LEU A 35 -2.52 -2.34 -10.20
N CYS A 36 -2.51 -1.19 -10.89
CA CYS A 36 -1.34 -0.78 -11.67
C CYS A 36 -0.17 -0.43 -10.73
N TYR A 37 1.07 -0.43 -11.22
CA TYR A 37 2.22 -0.13 -10.36
C TYR A 37 2.18 1.24 -9.68
N ASP A 38 1.57 2.24 -10.33
CA ASP A 38 1.40 3.56 -9.72
C ASP A 38 0.54 3.50 -8.44
N CYS A 39 -0.43 2.57 -8.39
CA CYS A 39 -1.30 2.36 -7.23
C CYS A 39 -0.72 1.35 -6.23
N VAL A 40 0.01 0.33 -6.69
CA VAL A 40 0.61 -0.70 -5.81
C VAL A 40 1.58 -0.07 -4.80
N GLY A 41 2.36 0.91 -5.21
CA GLY A 41 3.34 1.58 -4.35
C GLY A 41 2.75 2.38 -3.18
N TRP A 42 1.43 2.62 -3.16
CA TRP A 42 0.75 3.33 -2.07
C TRP A 42 0.06 2.40 -1.06
N GLU A 43 -0.10 1.10 -1.36
CA GLU A 43 -0.75 0.13 -0.45
C GLU A 43 0.23 -0.69 0.40
N ASP A 44 1.54 -0.62 0.14
CA ASP A 44 2.54 -1.38 0.90
C ASP A 44 2.90 -0.75 2.27
N GLU A 45 2.23 0.33 2.66
CA GLU A 45 2.44 1.02 3.95
C GLU A 45 1.30 0.84 4.97
N ALA A 46 0.47 -0.22 4.84
CA ALA A 46 -0.72 -0.38 5.69
C ALA A 46 -0.91 -1.73 6.41
N ASP A 47 -0.02 -2.73 6.28
CA ASP A 47 -0.31 -4.09 6.81
C ASP A 47 0.81 -4.76 7.63
N ASN A 48 1.69 -4.00 8.30
CA ASN A 48 2.64 -4.63 9.24
C ASN A 48 3.02 -3.79 10.46
N GLU A 49 2.03 -3.23 11.15
CA GLU A 49 2.16 -2.82 12.55
C GLU A 49 1.28 -3.73 13.44
N SER A 50 1.54 -5.04 13.34
CA SER A 50 1.08 -5.99 14.35
C SER A 50 2.02 -5.93 15.55
N ASP A 51 1.45 -5.56 16.69
CA ASP A 51 1.85 -6.02 18.03
C ASP A 51 3.24 -5.58 18.55
N ASP A 52 3.31 -4.39 19.12
CA ASP A 52 4.13 -4.21 20.32
C ASP A 52 3.34 -3.34 21.31
N ASP A 53 2.44 -4.02 22.03
CA ASP A 53 2.01 -3.66 23.37
C ASP A 53 3.27 -3.38 24.24
N VAL A 54 3.83 -2.17 24.15
CA VAL A 54 4.78 -1.68 25.16
C VAL A 54 3.96 -1.29 26.37
N ASP A 55 3.69 -2.34 27.15
CA ASP A 55 3.41 -2.38 28.57
C ASP A 55 3.80 -1.07 29.29
N ASN A 56 2.78 -0.27 29.58
CA ASN A 56 2.53 0.27 30.92
C ASN A 56 3.78 0.67 31.73
N TRP A 57 4.44 1.78 31.36
CA TRP A 57 5.32 2.49 32.29
C TRP A 57 4.47 3.30 33.27
N ASN A 58 3.82 2.58 34.18
CA ASN A 58 3.38 3.10 35.47
C ASN A 58 4.63 3.34 36.33
N ASP A 59 5.33 4.46 36.09
CA ASP A 59 6.30 4.98 37.05
C ASP A 59 5.66 6.15 37.79
N GLY A 60 4.85 5.78 38.78
CA GLY A 60 4.40 6.66 39.83
C GLY A 60 5.60 7.08 40.68
N TRP A 61 6.25 8.17 40.28
CA TRP A 61 7.15 8.93 41.13
C TRP A 61 6.39 10.16 41.66
N ASP A 62 5.55 9.88 42.66
CA ASP A 62 5.12 10.89 43.62
C ASP A 62 6.33 11.19 44.51
N SER A 63 6.89 12.40 44.41
CA SER A 63 7.27 13.21 45.58
C SER A 63 8.07 14.47 45.24
N SER A 64 7.39 15.61 45.45
CA SER A 64 7.90 16.85 46.06
C SER A 64 8.48 17.97 45.17
N GLU A 65 7.68 19.03 45.06
CA GLU A 65 7.99 20.43 44.74
C GLU A 65 9.12 21.04 45.63
N PRO A 66 9.34 22.37 45.63
CA PRO A 66 10.20 23.16 44.75
C PRO A 66 11.39 23.77 45.53
N ASN A 67 12.40 24.31 44.87
CA ASN A 67 13.25 25.37 45.45
C ASN A 67 13.63 26.38 44.37
#